data_AF-A0A848ENC4-F1
#
_entry.id   AF-A0A848ENC4-F1
#
_cell.length_a   1.000
_cell.length_b   1.000
_cell.length_c   1.000
_cell.angle_alpha   90.00
_cell.angle_beta   90.00
_cell.angle_gamma   90.00
#
_symmetry.space_group_name_H-M   'P 1'
#
loop_
_entity.id
_entity.type
_entity.pdbx_description
1 polymer ?
#
loop_
_entity_poly.entity_id
_entity_poly.type
_entity_poly.pdbx_seq_one_letter_code
_entity_poly.pdbx_strand_id
1 'polypeptide(L)'
;MSDFGKEPEEGQKEEFDEIDSFGSSKVEEYSGLKERIGSEEEIKMISTAQLEQRDNPIICLTDKRVLIFHRDKSKLLGKRNRFEDIKLDHIHDIKVEERKDFDAIKIETESEQKQIMTPEGKGVEISGLIREQQEAGNSDPAQQLSKIGEEKEKGNISEQEYEEKKDDLMDQI
;
A
#
# COMPACT_ATOMS: atom_id res chain seq x y z
N MET A 1 -0.04 -4.44 24.68
CA MET A 1 1.08 -3.50 24.49
C MET A 1 1.43 -3.60 23.03
N SER A 2 1.41 -2.48 22.31
CA SER A 2 1.58 -2.49 20.87
C SER A 2 3.08 -2.57 20.56
N ASP A 3 3.52 -3.62 19.86
CA ASP A 3 4.91 -3.85 19.41
C ASP A 3 5.26 -2.89 18.26
N PHE A 4 5.17 -1.58 18.51
CA PHE A 4 5.50 -0.58 17.50
C PHE A 4 6.91 -0.06 17.76
N GLY A 5 7.78 -0.30 16.76
CA GLY A 5 9.16 0.16 16.74
C GLY A 5 9.30 1.65 17.00
N LYS A 6 10.41 2.00 17.67
CA LYS A 6 10.77 3.33 18.17
C LYS A 6 10.54 4.45 17.16
N GLU A 7 10.25 5.64 17.67
CA GLU A 7 10.21 6.88 16.89
C GLU A 7 11.51 7.07 16.08
N PRO A 8 11.42 7.49 14.80
CA PRO A 8 12.57 7.82 13.98
C PRO A 8 13.30 9.08 14.46
N GLU A 9 14.60 9.17 14.19
CA GLU A 9 15.49 10.27 14.53
C GLU A 9 15.31 11.46 13.57
N GLU A 10 15.65 12.69 14.00
CA GLU A 10 15.46 13.93 13.22
C GLU A 10 16.06 13.91 11.79
N GLY A 11 17.15 13.17 11.58
CA GLY A 11 17.79 13.05 10.26
C GLY A 11 16.97 12.28 9.21
N GLN A 12 15.97 11.48 9.64
CA GLN A 12 15.08 10.77 8.73
C GLN A 12 14.04 11.72 8.10
N LYS A 13 13.81 12.91 8.68
CA LYS A 13 12.82 13.88 8.21
C LYS A 13 13.23 14.57 6.90
N GLU A 14 14.49 15.01 6.81
CA GLU A 14 15.01 15.69 5.61
C GLU A 14 15.06 14.76 4.38
N GLU A 15 15.11 13.44 4.59
CA GLU A 15 15.19 12.45 3.51
C GLU A 15 13.85 12.23 2.78
N PHE A 16 12.72 12.56 3.41
CA PHE A 16 11.37 12.44 2.82
C PHE A 16 10.95 13.66 2.00
N ASP A 17 11.50 14.85 2.29
CA ASP A 17 11.16 16.09 1.60
C ASP A 17 11.63 16.14 0.13
N GLU A 18 12.61 15.31 -0.25
CA GLU A 18 13.26 15.41 -1.58
C GLU A 18 12.48 14.77 -2.75
N ILE A 19 11.38 14.05 -2.53
CA ILE A 19 10.77 13.18 -3.57
C ILE A 19 9.31 13.50 -3.89
N ASP A 20 8.64 14.36 -3.13
CA ASP A 20 7.22 14.68 -3.33
C ASP A 20 6.93 15.71 -4.46
N SER A 21 7.89 15.90 -5.37
CA SER A 21 7.69 16.71 -6.58
C SER A 21 7.45 15.83 -7.81
N PHE A 22 6.18 15.74 -8.21
CA PHE A 22 5.78 15.20 -9.50
C PHE A 22 6.58 15.91 -10.61
N GLY A 23 7.48 15.18 -11.28
CA GLY A 23 8.28 15.70 -12.40
C GLY A 23 9.69 16.20 -12.07
N SER A 24 10.27 15.91 -10.90
CA SER A 24 11.70 16.11 -10.72
C SER A 24 12.53 14.98 -11.36
N SER A 25 13.63 15.38 -11.99
CA SER A 25 14.49 14.61 -12.90
C SER A 25 15.17 13.37 -12.29
N LYS A 26 14.89 13.03 -11.02
CA LYS A 26 15.39 11.83 -10.34
C LYS A 26 14.54 10.58 -10.64
N VAL A 27 13.31 10.72 -11.17
CA VAL A 27 12.49 9.57 -11.59
C VAL A 27 13.12 8.81 -12.77
N GLU A 28 13.92 9.48 -13.61
CA GLU A 28 14.66 8.85 -14.71
C GLU A 28 15.72 7.82 -14.24
N GLU A 29 16.20 7.89 -12.99
CA GLU A 29 17.02 6.81 -12.40
C GLU A 29 16.22 5.52 -12.17
N TYR A 30 14.88 5.58 -12.20
CA TYR A 30 13.98 4.42 -12.15
C TYR A 30 13.47 4.04 -13.55
N SER A 31 14.26 4.29 -14.60
CA SER A 31 13.98 3.99 -16.01
C SER A 31 13.45 2.58 -16.31
N GLY A 32 13.66 1.60 -15.42
CA GLY A 32 13.11 0.24 -15.56
C GLY A 32 11.68 0.03 -15.02
N LEU A 33 11.04 1.01 -14.37
CA LEU A 33 9.68 0.86 -13.82
C LEU A 33 8.66 0.60 -14.95
N LYS A 34 8.71 1.42 -16.01
CA LYS A 34 7.86 1.27 -17.19
C LYS A 34 8.10 -0.05 -17.95
N GLU A 35 9.30 -0.60 -17.88
CA GLU A 35 9.65 -1.88 -18.51
C GLU A 35 9.22 -3.09 -17.66
N ARG A 36 8.88 -2.89 -16.38
CA ARG A 36 8.57 -3.95 -15.40
C ARG A 36 7.09 -4.01 -15.01
N ILE A 37 6.40 -2.90 -15.10
CA ILE A 37 4.94 -2.88 -15.04
C ILE A 37 4.39 -3.52 -16.32
N GLY A 38 3.29 -4.26 -16.20
CA GLY A 38 2.61 -4.79 -17.38
C GLY A 38 2.19 -3.67 -18.33
N SER A 39 2.08 -3.96 -19.62
CA SER A 39 1.64 -2.96 -20.61
C SER A 39 0.23 -2.40 -20.36
N GLU A 40 -0.56 -3.11 -19.55
CA GLU A 40 -1.92 -2.74 -19.12
C GLU A 40 -2.00 -2.41 -17.62
N GLU A 41 -0.86 -2.27 -16.95
CA GLU A 41 -0.78 -1.96 -15.53
C GLU A 41 -0.59 -0.44 -15.34
N GLU A 42 -1.44 0.17 -14.54
CA GLU A 42 -1.48 1.62 -14.34
C GLU A 42 -0.88 1.98 -12.99
N ILE A 43 0.07 2.91 -12.97
CA ILE A 43 0.64 3.43 -11.72
C ILE A 43 -0.38 4.39 -11.11
N LYS A 44 -0.83 4.10 -9.88
CA LYS A 44 -1.74 4.96 -9.12
C LYS A 44 -1.00 5.89 -8.18
N MET A 45 0.12 5.45 -7.64
CA MET A 45 0.94 6.27 -6.73
C MET A 45 2.40 5.84 -6.73
N ILE A 46 3.27 6.82 -6.51
CA ILE A 46 4.67 6.59 -6.16
C ILE A 46 4.98 7.43 -4.92
N SER A 47 5.64 6.84 -3.93
CA SER A 47 6.07 7.54 -2.72
C SER A 47 7.40 6.97 -2.22
N THR A 48 8.12 7.73 -1.42
CA THR A 48 9.24 7.21 -0.64
C THR A 48 8.76 6.42 0.55
N ALA A 49 9.55 5.44 0.95
CA ALA A 49 9.33 4.75 2.19
C ALA A 49 10.64 4.42 2.89
N GLN A 50 10.51 3.94 4.13
CA GLN A 50 11.60 3.42 4.92
C GLN A 50 11.18 2.11 5.58
N LEU A 51 11.95 1.05 5.28
CA LEU A 51 11.75 -0.30 5.81
C LEU A 51 12.69 -0.60 6.99
N GLU A 52 13.93 -0.14 6.90
CA GLU A 52 14.98 -0.30 7.91
C GLU A 52 15.64 1.05 8.21
N GLN A 53 16.34 1.18 9.35
CA GLN A 53 16.90 2.44 9.88
C GLN A 53 17.84 3.22 8.93
N ARG A 54 18.17 2.71 7.73
CA ARG A 54 19.08 3.33 6.76
C ARG A 54 18.73 3.07 5.27
N ASP A 55 17.53 2.57 4.98
CA ASP A 55 17.10 2.34 3.59
C ASP A 55 15.95 3.30 3.24
N ASN A 56 15.99 3.88 2.03
CA ASN A 56 14.97 4.78 1.52
C ASN A 56 14.37 4.22 0.22
N PRO A 57 13.67 3.08 0.28
CA PRO A 57 13.03 2.51 -0.89
C PRO A 57 11.99 3.44 -1.51
N ILE A 58 11.71 3.21 -2.80
CA ILE A 58 10.53 3.76 -3.45
C ILE A 58 9.42 2.74 -3.43
N ILE A 59 8.23 3.16 -3.04
CA ILE A 59 6.99 2.39 -3.19
C ILE A 59 6.26 2.91 -4.41
N CYS A 60 5.85 1.97 -5.26
CA CYS A 60 4.99 2.21 -6.40
C CYS A 60 3.75 1.33 -6.24
N LEU A 61 2.59 1.96 -6.08
CA LEU A 61 1.29 1.30 -6.09
C LEU A 61 0.73 1.34 -7.51
N THR A 62 0.39 0.18 -8.04
CA THR A 62 -0.32 0.04 -9.32
C THR A 62 -1.78 -0.35 -9.10
N ASP A 63 -2.51 -0.58 -10.20
CA ASP A 63 -3.85 -1.16 -10.20
C ASP A 63 -3.87 -2.67 -9.80
N LYS A 64 -2.71 -3.29 -9.55
CA LYS A 64 -2.57 -4.75 -9.33
C LYS A 64 -1.66 -5.15 -8.18
N ARG A 65 -0.67 -4.32 -7.82
CA ARG A 65 0.36 -4.68 -6.83
C ARG A 65 1.03 -3.45 -6.22
N VAL A 66 1.67 -3.68 -5.08
CA VAL A 66 2.62 -2.78 -4.44
C VAL A 66 4.02 -3.28 -4.80
N LEU A 67 4.78 -2.40 -5.46
CA LEU A 67 6.20 -2.63 -5.79
C LEU A 67 7.07 -1.79 -4.87
N ILE A 68 8.03 -2.42 -4.20
CA ILE A 68 8.95 -1.73 -3.30
C ILE A 68 10.38 -1.86 -3.84
N PHE A 69 11.00 -0.76 -4.24
CA PHE A 69 12.33 -0.71 -4.86
C PHE A 69 13.37 -0.25 -3.85
N HIS A 70 14.34 -1.11 -3.53
CA HIS A 70 15.40 -0.78 -2.57
C HIS A 70 16.49 0.10 -3.21
N ARG A 71 16.92 1.15 -2.51
CA ARG A 71 17.97 2.08 -2.95
C ARG A 71 19.38 1.55 -2.61
N ASP A 72 19.64 0.27 -2.83
CA ASP A 72 20.95 -0.27 -2.45
C ASP A 72 22.02 0.10 -3.49
N LYS A 73 23.01 0.92 -3.08
CA LYS A 73 24.19 1.31 -3.88
C LYS A 73 25.19 0.16 -4.05
N SER A 74 24.99 -0.97 -3.38
CA SER A 74 25.93 -2.08 -3.38
C SER A 74 25.78 -2.95 -4.63
N LYS A 75 26.58 -2.65 -5.67
CA LYS A 75 26.78 -3.47 -6.89
C LYS A 75 27.40 -4.86 -6.63
N LEU A 76 27.39 -5.37 -5.40
CA LEU A 76 28.13 -6.55 -5.01
C LEU A 76 27.20 -7.73 -4.75
N LEU A 77 27.34 -8.74 -5.63
CA LEU A 77 26.93 -10.14 -5.46
C LEU A 77 25.42 -10.46 -5.54
N GLY A 78 24.93 -10.48 -6.78
CA GLY A 78 24.26 -11.65 -7.37
C GLY A 78 22.90 -12.14 -6.87
N LYS A 79 22.44 -11.86 -5.64
CA LYS A 79 21.17 -12.39 -5.10
C LYS A 79 20.57 -11.53 -3.98
N ARG A 80 20.31 -10.25 -4.23
CA ARG A 80 19.31 -9.50 -3.43
C ARG A 80 18.21 -9.04 -4.36
N ASN A 81 16.96 -9.35 -4.01
CA ASN A 81 15.78 -8.92 -4.74
C ASN A 81 15.80 -7.39 -4.79
N ARG A 82 16.09 -6.82 -5.97
CA ARG A 82 16.16 -5.35 -6.15
C ARG A 82 14.84 -4.66 -5.92
N PHE A 83 13.77 -5.44 -5.88
CA PHE A 83 12.43 -4.99 -5.61
C PHE A 83 11.65 -6.13 -4.97
N GLU A 84 10.65 -5.77 -4.20
CA GLU A 84 9.62 -6.66 -3.69
C GLU A 84 8.33 -6.42 -4.46
N ASP A 85 7.58 -7.49 -4.67
CA ASP A 85 6.32 -7.50 -5.40
C ASP A 85 5.25 -8.12 -4.52
N ILE A 86 4.34 -7.27 -4.05
CA ILE A 86 3.21 -7.67 -3.20
C ILE A 86 1.95 -7.44 -4.02
N LYS A 87 1.37 -8.51 -4.54
CA LYS A 87 0.08 -8.41 -5.23
C LYS A 87 -1.02 -8.00 -4.28
N LEU A 88 -1.97 -7.20 -4.77
CA LEU A 88 -3.06 -6.70 -3.93
C LEU A 88 -3.98 -7.83 -3.43
N ASP A 89 -4.17 -8.88 -4.21
CA ASP A 89 -4.96 -10.07 -3.81
C ASP A 89 -4.33 -10.86 -2.66
N HIS A 90 -3.01 -10.73 -2.44
CA HIS A 90 -2.29 -11.38 -1.35
C HIS A 90 -2.26 -10.56 -0.05
N ILE A 91 -2.76 -9.32 -0.07
CA ILE A 91 -2.83 -8.47 1.13
C ILE A 91 -4.13 -8.78 1.87
N HIS A 92 -4.03 -9.28 3.10
CA HIS A 92 -5.20 -9.59 3.93
C HIS A 92 -5.66 -8.42 4.76
N ASP A 93 -4.71 -7.70 5.33
CA ASP A 93 -4.98 -6.56 6.18
C ASP A 93 -3.93 -5.48 5.96
N ILE A 94 -4.38 -4.24 6.07
CA ILE A 94 -3.53 -3.07 6.03
C ILE A 94 -3.95 -2.11 7.13
N LYS A 95 -3.02 -1.86 8.05
CA LYS A 95 -3.19 -0.95 9.18
C LYS A 95 -2.28 0.25 9.00
N VAL A 96 -2.80 1.43 9.30
CA VAL A 96 -2.05 2.69 9.28
C VAL A 96 -2.10 3.31 10.65
N GLU A 97 -0.94 3.74 11.13
CA GLU A 97 -0.81 4.62 12.29
C GLU A 97 -0.27 5.96 11.79
N GLU A 98 -1.14 6.96 11.74
CA GLU A 98 -0.77 8.34 11.45
C GLU A 98 0.10 8.87 12.59
N ARG A 99 1.27 9.40 12.26
CA ARG A 99 2.13 10.10 13.22
C ARG A 99 2.54 11.43 12.64
N LYS A 100 3.00 12.31 13.52
CA LYS A 100 3.55 13.59 13.09
C LYS A 100 4.85 13.32 12.32
N ASP A 101 4.99 13.92 11.15
CA ASP A 101 6.13 13.82 10.22
C ASP A 101 6.22 12.51 9.39
N PHE A 102 5.49 11.44 9.74
CA PHE A 102 5.48 10.18 8.99
C PHE A 102 4.26 9.31 9.35
N ASP A 103 3.86 8.41 8.45
CA ASP A 103 2.87 7.38 8.73
C ASP A 103 3.55 6.01 8.83
N ALA A 104 3.09 5.15 9.74
CA ALA A 104 3.50 3.76 9.79
C ALA A 104 2.41 2.87 9.19
N ILE A 105 2.73 2.24 8.06
CA ILE A 105 1.89 1.25 7.39
C ILE A 105 2.34 -0.15 7.79
N LYS A 106 1.40 -1.01 8.11
CA LYS A 106 1.61 -2.44 8.34
C LYS A 106 0.76 -3.23 7.35
N ILE A 107 1.43 -3.95 6.46
CA ILE A 107 0.83 -4.81 5.44
C ILE A 107 0.96 -6.25 5.92
N GLU A 108 -0.17 -6.94 6.02
CA GLU A 108 -0.23 -8.36 6.40
C GLU A 108 -0.59 -9.20 5.18
N THR A 109 0.26 -10.18 4.87
CA THR A 109 0.08 -11.16 3.78
C THR A 109 0.01 -12.57 4.37
N GLU A 110 -0.34 -13.58 3.58
CA GLU A 110 -0.37 -15.00 4.02
C GLU A 110 0.94 -15.45 4.68
N SER A 111 2.07 -15.00 4.13
CA SER A 111 3.40 -15.50 4.50
C SER A 111 4.15 -14.60 5.48
N GLU A 112 3.85 -13.30 5.48
CA GLU A 112 4.62 -12.34 6.25
C GLU A 112 3.86 -11.06 6.58
N GLN A 113 4.34 -10.39 7.63
CA GLN A 113 3.92 -9.06 8.01
C GLN A 113 5.06 -8.09 7.72
N LYS A 114 4.76 -7.03 6.98
CA LYS A 114 5.73 -6.00 6.61
C LYS A 114 5.32 -4.65 7.18
N GLN A 115 6.27 -3.96 7.79
CA GLN A 115 6.10 -2.60 8.28
C GLN A 115 6.88 -1.64 7.40
N ILE A 116 6.24 -0.52 7.07
CA ILE A 116 6.72 0.48 6.14
C ILE A 116 6.45 1.84 6.76
N MET A 117 7.43 2.73 6.79
CA MET A 117 7.22 4.14 7.14
C MET A 117 7.14 4.96 5.86
N THR A 118 6.16 5.85 5.75
CA THR A 118 5.96 6.75 4.60
C THR A 118 5.83 8.19 5.08
N PRO A 119 5.95 9.20 4.20
CA PRO A 119 5.68 10.58 4.58
C PRO A 119 4.29 10.75 5.20
N GLU A 120 4.13 11.79 6.01
CA GLU A 120 2.86 12.13 6.67
C GLU A 120 1.71 12.21 5.65
N GLY A 121 0.58 11.57 5.96
CA GLY A 121 -0.61 11.47 5.11
C GLY A 121 -0.53 10.44 3.98
N LYS A 122 0.67 10.03 3.55
CA LYS A 122 0.83 9.05 2.47
C LYS A 122 0.44 7.64 2.87
N GLY A 123 0.55 7.30 4.15
CA GLY A 123 0.14 5.99 4.63
C GLY A 123 -1.37 5.79 4.51
N VAL A 124 -2.13 6.83 4.84
CA VAL A 124 -3.59 6.85 4.66
C VAL A 124 -3.94 6.73 3.18
N GLU A 125 -3.33 7.54 2.31
CA GLU A 125 -3.58 7.50 0.86
C GLU A 125 -3.28 6.11 0.27
N ILE A 126 -2.11 5.53 0.57
CA ILE A 126 -1.71 4.20 0.08
C ILE A 126 -2.72 3.14 0.55
N SER A 127 -3.09 3.16 1.83
CA SER A 127 -4.03 2.18 2.37
C SER A 127 -5.43 2.30 1.78
N GLY A 128 -5.89 3.53 1.53
CA GLY A 128 -7.18 3.80 0.90
C GLY A 128 -7.22 3.27 -0.53
N LEU A 129 -6.18 3.56 -1.33
CA LEU A 129 -6.08 3.09 -2.71
C LEU A 129 -6.00 1.56 -2.81
N ILE A 130 -5.29 0.90 -1.88
CA ILE A 130 -5.24 -0.57 -1.84
C ILE A 130 -6.62 -1.15 -1.57
N ARG A 131 -7.36 -0.61 -0.59
CA ARG A 131 -8.70 -1.09 -0.24
C ARG A 131 -9.69 -0.88 -1.38
N GLU A 132 -9.71 0.32 -1.97
CA GLU A 132 -10.58 0.66 -3.10
C GLU A 132 -10.36 -0.31 -4.27
N GLN A 133 -9.11 -0.66 -4.56
CA GLN A 133 -8.79 -1.60 -5.63
C GLN A 133 -9.12 -3.05 -5.29
N GLN A 134 -8.97 -3.48 -4.04
CA GLN A 134 -9.41 -4.79 -3.60
C GLN A 134 -10.94 -4.92 -3.65
N GLU A 135 -11.67 -3.82 -3.44
CA GLU A 135 -13.11 -3.75 -3.61
C GLU A 135 -13.50 -3.79 -5.09
N ALA A 136 -12.82 -3.01 -5.95
CA ALA A 136 -13.06 -3.00 -7.40
C ALA A 136 -12.69 -4.32 -8.10
N GLY A 137 -11.63 -4.99 -7.65
CA GLY A 137 -11.18 -6.29 -8.15
C GLY A 137 -12.06 -7.47 -7.70
N ASN A 138 -12.77 -7.33 -6.58
CA ASN A 138 -13.81 -8.27 -6.12
C ASN A 138 -15.16 -7.97 -6.78
N SER A 139 -15.17 -7.74 -8.08
CA SER A 139 -16.35 -7.46 -8.92
C SER A 139 -17.25 -8.70 -9.15
N ASP A 140 -17.31 -9.61 -8.17
CA ASP A 140 -18.41 -10.56 -8.06
C ASP A 140 -19.37 -10.02 -6.99
N PRO A 141 -20.51 -9.43 -7.40
CA PRO A 141 -21.52 -8.91 -6.49
C PRO A 141 -21.94 -9.94 -5.43
N ALA A 142 -21.87 -11.25 -5.74
CA ALA A 142 -22.14 -12.32 -4.80
C ALA A 142 -21.12 -12.40 -3.64
N GLN A 143 -19.85 -12.12 -3.89
CA GLN A 143 -18.82 -12.11 -2.85
C GLN A 143 -18.89 -10.85 -1.99
N GLN A 144 -19.23 -9.70 -2.58
CA GLN A 144 -19.46 -8.45 -1.85
C GLN A 144 -20.69 -8.56 -0.94
N LEU A 145 -21.78 -9.17 -1.43
CA LEU A 145 -22.95 -9.53 -0.61
C LEU A 145 -22.59 -10.45 0.56
N SER A 146 -21.71 -11.43 0.33
CA SER A 146 -21.26 -12.34 1.40
C SER A 146 -20.48 -11.60 2.49
N LYS A 147 -19.58 -10.67 2.13
CA LYS A 147 -18.81 -9.86 3.09
C LYS A 147 -19.71 -8.93 3.89
N ILE A 148 -20.67 -8.28 3.25
CA ILE A 148 -21.66 -7.41 3.92
C ILE A 148 -22.56 -8.22 4.86
N GLY A 149 -22.91 -9.46 4.49
CA GLY A 149 -23.59 -10.42 5.36
C GLY A 149 -22.78 -10.75 6.62
N GLU A 150 -21.49 -11.04 6.47
CA GLU A 150 -20.60 -11.30 7.62
C GLU A 150 -20.44 -10.09 8.54
N GLU A 151 -20.35 -8.87 7.97
CA GLU A 151 -20.25 -7.63 8.74
C GLU A 151 -21.51 -7.37 9.59
N LYS A 152 -22.69 -7.69 9.05
CA LYS A 152 -23.96 -7.64 9.78
C LYS A 152 -24.01 -8.68 10.89
N GLU A 153 -23.61 -9.92 10.63
CA GLU A 153 -23.60 -10.98 11.65
C GLU A 153 -22.64 -10.65 12.81
N LYS A 154 -21.53 -9.97 12.50
CA LYS A 154 -20.58 -9.45 13.49
C LYS A 154 -21.10 -8.22 14.24
N GLY A 155 -22.20 -7.60 13.79
CA GLY A 155 -22.80 -6.41 14.37
C GLY A 155 -22.05 -5.11 14.07
N ASN A 156 -21.19 -5.12 13.04
CA ASN A 156 -20.38 -3.97 12.64
C ASN A 156 -21.19 -2.90 11.88
N ILE A 157 -22.29 -3.32 11.25
CA ILE A 157 -23.21 -2.46 10.49
C ILE A 157 -24.65 -2.68 10.95
N SER A 158 -25.47 -1.65 10.82
CA SER A 158 -26.90 -1.71 11.16
C SER A 158 -27.72 -2.42 10.08
N GLU A 159 -28.95 -2.83 10.42
CA GLU A 159 -29.89 -3.45 9.47
C GLU A 159 -30.20 -2.54 8.28
N GLN A 160 -30.26 -1.22 8.51
CA GLN A 160 -30.48 -0.22 7.46
C GLN A 160 -29.27 -0.09 6.53
N GLU A 161 -28.06 0.01 7.09
CA GLU A 161 -26.83 0.06 6.28
C GLU A 161 -26.59 -1.23 5.50
N TYR A 162 -27.04 -2.38 6.02
CA TYR A 162 -26.99 -3.65 5.30
C TYR A 162 -27.92 -3.64 4.09
N GLU A 163 -29.18 -3.20 4.24
CA GLU A 163 -30.15 -3.16 3.15
C GLU A 163 -29.77 -2.13 2.08
N GLU A 164 -29.28 -0.94 2.45
CA GLU A 164 -28.80 0.06 1.48
C GLU A 164 -27.62 -0.48 0.64
N LYS A 165 -26.61 -1.06 1.29
CA LYS A 165 -25.45 -1.63 0.57
C LYS A 165 -25.82 -2.86 -0.27
N LYS A 166 -26.82 -3.64 0.16
CA LYS A 166 -27.34 -4.79 -0.58
C LYS A 166 -28.11 -4.34 -1.83
N ASP A 167 -28.95 -3.32 -1.72
CA ASP A 167 -29.71 -2.80 -2.86
C ASP A 167 -28.78 -2.16 -3.90
N ASP A 168 -27.78 -1.37 -3.46
CA ASP A 168 -26.76 -0.78 -4.35
C ASP A 168 -25.97 -1.84 -5.12
N LEU A 169 -25.73 -3.00 -4.52
CA LEU A 169 -25.04 -4.13 -5.15
C LEU A 169 -25.95 -4.93 -6.08
N MET A 170 -27.22 -5.09 -5.72
CA MET A 170 -28.20 -5.78 -6.56
C MET A 170 -28.51 -4.98 -7.84
N ASP A 171 -28.46 -3.64 -7.78
CA ASP A 171 -28.63 -2.76 -8.94
C ASP A 171 -27.44 -2.81 -9.93
N GLN A 172 -26.31 -3.37 -9.51
CA GLN A 172 -25.11 -3.55 -10.35
C GLN A 172 -25.05 -4.92 -11.06
N ILE A 173 -26.02 -5.81 -10.82
CA ILE A 173 -26.15 -7.16 -11.43
C ILE A 173 -27.12 -7.13 -12.62
#